data_AF-A0A957STK0-F1
#
_entry.id   AF-A0A957STK0-F1
#
_cell.length_a   1.000
_cell.length_b   1.000
_cell.length_c   1.000
_cell.angle_alpha   90.00
_cell.angle_beta   90.00
_cell.angle_gamma   90.00
#
_symmetry.space_group_name_H-M   'P 1'
#
loop_
_entity.id
_entity.type
_entity.pdbx_description
1 polymer ?
#
loop_
_entity_poly.entity_id
_entity_poly.type
_entity_poly.pdbx_seq_one_letter_code
_entity_poly.pdbx_strand_id
1 'polypeptide(L)' 'MAQLTHLDERGHATMVDVGEKAVTTRTAVAAGEVRMAPATLAAIRDGAVPKGDV' A
#
# COMPACT_ATOMS: atom_id res chain seq x y z
N MET A 1 -17.08 11.22 -15.87
CA MET A 1 -16.11 10.52 -15.00
C MET A 1 -14.71 10.86 -15.49
N ALA A 2 -13.71 10.99 -14.62
CA ALA A 2 -12.33 11.24 -15.04
C ALA A 2 -11.76 9.99 -15.72
N GLN A 3 -10.98 10.17 -16.78
CA GLN A 3 -10.31 9.09 -17.49
C GLN A 3 -9.20 8.49 -16.63
N LEU A 4 -9.09 7.15 -16.57
CA LEU A 4 -8.03 6.46 -15.86
C LEU A 4 -6.74 6.52 -16.65
N THR A 5 -5.64 6.96 -16.02
CA THR A 5 -4.36 7.16 -16.73
C THR A 5 -3.54 5.87 -16.88
N HIS A 6 -3.76 4.87 -16.02
CA HIS A 6 -2.99 3.62 -16.02
C HIS A 6 -3.63 2.49 -16.83
N LEU A 7 -4.69 2.79 -17.59
CA LEU A 7 -5.40 1.82 -18.44
C LEU A 7 -5.45 2.32 -19.89
N ASP A 8 -5.29 1.41 -20.84
CA ASP A 8 -5.52 1.67 -22.26
C ASP A 8 -7.03 1.70 -22.60
N GLU A 9 -7.36 1.97 -23.87
CA GLU A 9 -8.75 2.02 -24.36
C GLU A 9 -9.49 0.68 -24.27
N ARG A 10 -8.77 -0.43 -24.12
CA ARG A 10 -9.30 -1.78 -23.96
C ARG A 10 -9.37 -2.21 -22.48
N GLY A 11 -8.91 -1.36 -21.56
CA GLY A 11 -8.88 -1.61 -20.12
C GLY A 11 -7.65 -2.40 -19.65
N HIS A 12 -6.63 -2.61 -20.49
CA HIS A 12 -5.39 -3.24 -20.06
C HIS A 12 -4.49 -2.25 -19.32
N ALA A 13 -3.74 -2.75 -18.34
CA ALA A 13 -2.79 -1.93 -17.60
C ALA A 13 -1.66 -1.43 -18.51
N THR A 14 -1.35 -0.14 -18.38
CA THR A 14 -0.24 0.52 -19.08
C THR A 14 0.48 1.49 -18.16
N MET A 15 1.78 1.67 -18.37
CA MET A 15 2.58 2.64 -17.63
C MET A 15 2.45 4.02 -18.28
N VAL A 16 2.13 5.03 -17.48
CA VAL A 16 2.06 6.41 -17.95
C VAL A 16 3.48 6.93 -18.23
N ASP A 17 3.71 7.47 -19.43
CA ASP A 17 4.94 8.20 -19.69
C ASP A 17 4.95 9.53 -18.91
N VAL A 18 6.00 9.70 -18.11
CA VAL A 18 6.23 10.88 -17.28
C VAL A 18 7.54 11.59 -17.63
N GLY A 19 8.21 11.21 -18.72
CA GLY A 19 9.55 11.69 -19.09
C GLY A 19 9.64 13.21 -19.29
N GLU A 20 8.57 13.85 -19.78
CA GLU A 20 8.51 15.31 -19.95
C GLU A 20 8.15 16.07 -18.67
N LYS A 21 7.80 15.39 -17.57
CA LYS A 21 7.41 16.06 -16.34
C LYS A 21 8.64 16.63 -15.63
N ALA A 22 8.55 17.90 -15.23
CA ALA A 22 9.58 18.53 -14.43
C ALA A 22 9.82 17.79 -13.10
N VAL A 23 11.10 17.56 -12.78
CA VAL A 23 11.50 16.98 -11.50
C VAL A 23 11.16 17.97 -10.37
N THR A 24 10.46 17.47 -9.36
CA THR A 24 10.04 18.24 -8.17
C THR A 24 10.22 17.36 -6.94
N THR A 25 10.54 17.95 -5.79
CA THR A 25 10.61 17.20 -4.53
C THR A 25 9.20 16.80 -4.11
N ARG A 26 8.98 15.51 -3.90
CA ARG A 26 7.68 14.96 -3.53
C ARG A 26 7.87 13.98 -2.37
N THR A 27 6.93 13.99 -1.44
CA THR A 27 6.88 13.06 -0.32
C THR A 27 5.44 12.60 -0.13
N ALA A 28 5.26 11.34 0.23
CA ALA A 28 3.97 10.78 0.58
C ALA A 28 4.13 9.97 1.88
N VAL A 29 3.10 10.00 2.71
CA VAL A 29 3.00 9.18 3.94
C VAL A 29 1.79 8.28 3.78
N ALA A 30 1.96 7.00 4.03
CA ALA A 30 0.89 6.00 4.04
C ALA A 30 0.82 5.33 5.41
N ALA A 31 -0.39 4.93 5.80
CA ALA A 31 -0.66 4.15 7.01
C ALA A 31 -1.58 2.98 6.67
N GLY A 32 -1.56 1.94 7.49
CA GLY A 32 -2.44 0.79 7.39
C GLY A 32 -2.74 0.21 8.78
N GLU A 33 -3.83 -0.54 8.87
CA GLU A 33 -4.23 -1.23 10.10
C GLU A 33 -4.43 -2.71 9.84
N VAL A 34 -4.13 -3.53 10.84
CA VAL A 34 -4.42 -4.97 10.83
C VAL A 34 -5.45 -5.24 11.90
N ARG A 35 -6.66 -5.63 11.48
CA ARG A 35 -7.71 -6.06 12.41
C ARG A 35 -7.50 -7.51 12.77
N MET A 36 -7.59 -7.80 14.06
CA MET A 36 -7.39 -9.13 14.63
C MET A 36 -8.25 -9.33 15.88
N ALA A 37 -8.34 -10.58 16.35
CA ALA A 37 -9.01 -10.87 17.60
C ALA A 37 -8.23 -10.30 18.79
N PRO A 38 -8.90 -9.91 19.90
CA PRO A 38 -8.21 -9.43 21.11
C PRO A 38 -7.18 -10.42 21.66
N ALA A 39 -7.47 -11.72 21.58
CA ALA A 39 -6.55 -12.77 22.00
C ALA A 39 -5.26 -12.82 21.17
N THR A 40 -5.33 -12.48 19.87
CA THR A 40 -4.16 -12.40 18.99
C THR A 40 -3.25 -11.25 19.41
N LEU A 41 -3.83 -10.08 19.72
CA LEU A 41 -3.06 -8.93 20.20
C LEU A 41 -2.40 -9.22 21.56
N ALA A 42 -3.09 -9.92 22.46
CA ALA A 42 -2.51 -10.35 23.73
C ALA A 42 -1.30 -11.27 23.50
N ALA A 43 -1.45 -12.31 22.67
CA ALA A 43 -0.37 -13.23 22.34
C ALA A 43 0.85 -12.52 21.71
N ILE A 44 0.63 -11.51 20.86
CA ILE A 44 1.70 -10.67 20.28
C ILE A 44 2.44 -9.91 21.39
N ARG A 45 1.71 -9.21 22.27
CA ARG A 45 2.29 -8.43 23.36
C ARG A 45 3.08 -9.27 24.36
N ASP A 46 2.61 -10.49 24.59
CA ASP A 46 3.23 -11.43 25.54
C ASP A 46 4.38 -12.23 24.89
N GLY A 47 4.69 -11.99 23.61
CA GLY A 47 5.75 -12.71 22.88
C GLY A 47 5.45 -14.21 22.68
N ALA A 48 4.19 -14.61 22.78
CA ALA A 48 3.75 -16.00 22.75
C ALA A 48 3.46 -16.52 21.33
N VAL A 49 3.82 -15.75 20.29
CA VAL A 49 3.54 -16.09 18.89
C VAL A 49 4.60 -17.07 18.36
N PRO A 50 4.21 -18.19 17.71
CA PRO A 50 5.16 -19.20 17.21
C PRO A 50 6.16 -18.67 16.18
N LYS A 51 5.84 -17.55 15.54
CA LYS A 51 6.67 -16.92 14.50
C LYS A 51 7.79 -16.05 15.09
N GLY A 52 7.89 -15.94 16.42
CA GLY A 52 8.83 -15.03 17.09
C GLY A 52 8.29 -13.61 17.15
N ASP A 53 9.19 -12.64 17.23
CA ASP A 53 8.90 -11.21 17.38
C ASP A 53 8.05 -10.66 16.22
N VAL A 54 6.89 -10.08 16.57
CA VAL A 54 5.85 -9.57 15.65
C VAL A 54 5.22 -8.28 16.17
#